data_AF-A0A7W6N7Z0-F1
#
_entry.id   AF-A0A7W6N7Z0-F1
#
_cell.length_a   1.000
_cell.length_b   1.000
_cell.length_c   1.000
_cell.angle_alpha   90.00
_cell.angle_beta   90.00
_cell.angle_gamma   90.00
#
_symmetry.space_group_name_H-M   'P 1'
#
loop_
_entity.id
_entity.type
_entity.pdbx_description
1 polymer ?
#
loop_
_entity_poly.entity_id
_entity_poly.type
_entity_poly.pdbx_seq_one_letter_code
_entity_poly.pdbx_strand_id
1 'polypeptide(L)'
;MLPHCRCVIDGRGLEIAPPCVPMDVVNAAAGARRRIYMTATLADDSVLVTDFGADPVVLNGPIAPASAGDLGERMILMPQELDPEFSLTDLKAMMQAFAKRRNAVVIVPSAEAAKQWKGIADAVLQGSAVEAGLRRLREGHVGLVVLVNRYDGIDLPDDACRVLALVDLPESESLVERVETTGLGEEGAGLRRQMQRIE
;
A
#
# COMPACT_ATOMS: atom_id res chain seq x y z
N MET A 1 -29.66 6.53 -2.21
CA MET A 1 -28.25 6.53 -1.76
C MET A 1 -27.88 7.77 -0.94
N LEU A 2 -28.02 8.99 -1.48
CA LEU A 2 -27.65 10.25 -0.80
C LEU A 2 -28.06 10.40 0.70
N PRO A 3 -29.26 9.97 1.15
CA PRO A 3 -29.66 10.13 2.56
C PRO A 3 -28.79 9.38 3.58
N HIS A 4 -28.02 8.39 3.15
CA HIS A 4 -27.15 7.59 4.01
C HIS A 4 -25.66 7.88 3.78
N CYS A 5 -25.34 8.86 2.93
CA CYS A 5 -23.95 9.26 2.68
C CYS A 5 -23.44 10.15 3.80
N ARG A 6 -22.16 10.01 4.13
CA ARG A 6 -21.44 10.95 4.97
C ARG A 6 -21.02 12.16 4.13
N CYS A 7 -21.14 13.34 4.72
CA CYS A 7 -20.77 14.61 4.12
C CYS A 7 -19.69 15.25 5.00
N VAL A 8 -18.50 15.47 4.45
CA VAL A 8 -17.37 16.08 5.15
C VAL A 8 -16.93 17.33 4.42
N ILE A 9 -16.70 18.41 5.17
CA ILE A 9 -16.33 19.72 4.63
C ILE A 9 -15.08 20.19 5.35
N ASP A 10 -14.10 20.68 4.59
CA ASP A 10 -12.93 21.38 5.11
C ASP A 10 -12.68 22.69 4.34
N GLY A 11 -11.59 23.40 4.66
CA GLY A 11 -11.23 24.64 3.97
C GLY A 11 -10.83 24.48 2.50
N ARG A 12 -10.71 23.24 1.99
CA ARG A 12 -10.28 22.92 0.62
C ARG A 12 -11.43 22.34 -0.22
N GLY A 13 -12.46 21.76 0.39
CA GLY A 13 -13.59 21.23 -0.36
C GLY A 13 -14.67 20.53 0.46
N LEU A 14 -15.55 19.87 -0.28
CA LEU A 14 -16.69 19.07 0.20
C LEU A 14 -16.56 17.66 -0.40
N GLU A 15 -16.66 16.64 0.45
CA GLU A 15 -16.72 15.24 0.04
C GLU A 15 -18.02 14.59 0.53
N ILE A 16 -18.67 13.86 -0.37
CA ILE A 16 -19.86 13.06 -0.06
C ILE A 16 -19.55 11.61 -0.44
N ALA A 17 -19.48 10.74 0.57
CA ALA A 17 -19.15 9.33 0.37
C ALA A 17 -20.18 8.41 1.06
N PRO A 18 -20.58 7.30 0.45
CA PRO A 18 -21.39 6.29 1.14
C PRO A 18 -20.54 5.57 2.20
N PRO A 19 -21.16 5.01 3.26
CA PRO A 19 -20.45 4.28 4.31
C PRO A 19 -19.89 2.93 3.82
N CYS A 20 -20.44 2.38 2.75
CA CYS A 20 -19.99 1.17 2.09
C CYS A 20 -20.23 1.29 0.57
N VAL A 21 -19.50 0.50 -0.22
CA VAL A 21 -19.72 0.44 -1.67
C VAL A 21 -21.05 -0.25 -1.95
N PRO A 22 -22.00 0.40 -2.66
CA PRO A 22 -23.27 -0.23 -3.00
C PRO A 22 -23.03 -1.29 -4.08
N MET A 23 -22.86 -2.55 -3.69
CA MET A 23 -22.53 -3.64 -4.62
C MET A 23 -23.62 -3.93 -5.65
N ASP A 24 -24.84 -3.47 -5.41
CA ASP A 24 -25.96 -3.47 -6.35
C ASP A 24 -25.71 -2.58 -7.58
N VAL A 25 -24.85 -1.56 -7.49
CA VAL A 25 -24.48 -0.74 -8.67
C VAL A 25 -23.42 -1.40 -9.55
N VAL A 26 -22.69 -2.38 -9.03
CA VAL A 26 -21.67 -3.12 -9.78
C VAL A 26 -22.36 -4.27 -10.50
N ASN A 27 -22.94 -4.02 -11.67
CA ASN A 27 -23.73 -4.97 -12.44
C ASN A 27 -23.05 -6.35 -12.63
N ALA A 28 -21.73 -6.36 -12.84
CA ALA A 28 -20.96 -7.59 -12.99
C ALA A 28 -20.98 -8.46 -11.72
N ALA A 29 -21.00 -7.84 -10.54
CA ALA A 29 -21.07 -8.52 -9.25
C ALA A 29 -22.53 -8.86 -8.88
N ALA A 30 -23.46 -7.92 -9.05
CA ALA A 30 -24.88 -8.10 -8.71
C ALA A 30 -25.57 -9.18 -9.58
N GLY A 31 -25.22 -9.26 -10.85
CA GLY A 31 -25.77 -10.25 -11.79
C GLY A 31 -25.09 -11.62 -11.78
N ALA A 32 -24.04 -11.81 -10.98
CA ALA A 32 -23.27 -13.04 -10.99
C ALA A 32 -24.02 -14.19 -10.29
N ARG A 33 -24.21 -15.31 -11.02
CA ARG A 33 -24.84 -16.53 -10.45
C ARG A 33 -23.98 -17.19 -9.37
N ARG A 34 -22.65 -17.02 -9.44
CA ARG A 34 -21.67 -17.53 -8.47
C ARG A 34 -20.60 -16.47 -8.24
N ARG A 35 -20.27 -16.21 -6.98
CA ARG A 35 -19.20 -15.30 -6.54
C ARG A 35 -18.15 -16.13 -5.81
N ILE A 36 -16.87 -15.89 -6.12
CA ILE A 36 -15.73 -16.52 -5.45
C ILE A 36 -14.91 -15.38 -4.84
N TYR A 37 -14.74 -15.42 -3.52
CA TYR A 37 -13.94 -14.47 -2.77
C TYR A 37 -12.63 -15.15 -2.39
N MET A 38 -11.51 -14.46 -2.60
CA MET A 38 -10.17 -14.96 -2.28
C MET A 38 -9.41 -13.82 -1.63
N THR A 39 -8.83 -14.09 -0.46
CA THR A 39 -7.97 -13.15 0.27
C THR A 39 -6.68 -13.87 0.67
N ALA A 40 -5.57 -13.13 0.68
CA ALA A 40 -4.30 -13.61 1.20
C ALA A 40 -4.20 -13.43 2.73
N THR A 41 -5.06 -12.60 3.32
CA THR A 41 -5.11 -12.31 4.75
C THR A 41 -6.45 -12.79 5.33
N LEU A 42 -6.40 -13.90 6.08
CA LEU A 42 -7.56 -14.50 6.75
C LEU A 42 -7.98 -13.76 8.04
N ALA A 43 -7.20 -12.77 8.47
CA ALA A 43 -7.36 -12.10 9.75
C ALA A 43 -8.56 -11.13 9.80
N ASP A 44 -9.05 -10.67 8.65
CA ASP A 44 -10.20 -9.76 8.57
C ASP A 44 -11.06 -10.04 7.34
N ASP A 45 -12.07 -10.89 7.50
CA ASP A 45 -13.08 -11.20 6.48
C ASP A 45 -14.20 -10.15 6.41
N SER A 46 -14.20 -9.17 7.32
CA SER A 46 -15.22 -8.12 7.37
C SER A 46 -15.21 -7.23 6.12
N VAL A 47 -14.03 -7.03 5.52
CA VAL A 47 -13.86 -6.30 4.25
C VAL A 47 -14.66 -6.95 3.12
N LEU A 48 -14.76 -8.29 3.09
CA LEU A 48 -15.57 -9.00 2.09
C LEU A 48 -17.06 -8.68 2.26
N VAL A 49 -17.51 -8.48 3.50
CA VAL A 49 -18.89 -8.12 3.82
C VAL A 49 -19.16 -6.65 3.50
N THR A 50 -18.33 -5.74 4.01
CA THR A 50 -18.55 -4.29 3.88
C THR A 50 -18.34 -3.78 2.46
N ASP A 51 -17.30 -4.25 1.77
CA ASP A 51 -16.89 -3.67 0.50
C ASP A 51 -17.46 -4.47 -0.67
N PHE A 52 -17.63 -5.78 -0.50
CA PHE A 52 -18.09 -6.68 -1.55
C PHE A 52 -19.45 -7.34 -1.30
N GLY A 53 -20.14 -6.97 -0.22
CA GLY A 53 -21.49 -7.46 0.07
C GLY A 53 -21.55 -8.99 0.14
N ALA A 54 -20.48 -9.62 0.61
CA ALA A 54 -20.45 -11.04 0.89
C ALA A 54 -21.42 -11.36 2.03
N ASP A 55 -22.08 -12.51 1.95
CA ASP A 55 -22.94 -12.98 3.03
C ASP A 55 -22.06 -13.44 4.20
N PRO A 56 -22.15 -12.81 5.38
CA PRO A 56 -21.32 -13.17 6.54
C PRO A 56 -21.53 -14.62 6.98
N VAL A 57 -22.70 -15.23 6.69
CA VAL A 57 -22.95 -16.64 7.01
C VAL A 57 -22.08 -17.56 6.15
N VAL A 58 -21.86 -17.21 4.88
CA VAL A 58 -21.07 -17.99 3.91
C VAL A 58 -19.57 -17.92 4.19
N LEU A 59 -19.10 -16.86 4.85
CA LEU A 59 -17.69 -16.67 5.18
C LEU A 59 -17.21 -17.60 6.32
N ASN A 60 -18.11 -18.25 7.07
CA ASN A 60 -17.75 -19.13 8.21
C ASN A 60 -17.06 -20.46 7.84
N GLY A 61 -16.86 -20.76 6.56
CA GLY A 61 -16.24 -22.01 6.11
C GLY A 61 -15.29 -21.83 4.92
N PRO A 62 -14.25 -20.98 5.03
CA PRO A 62 -13.35 -20.73 3.93
C PRO A 62 -12.51 -21.98 3.62
N ILE A 63 -12.17 -22.16 2.35
CA ILE A 63 -11.13 -23.12 1.97
C ILE A 63 -9.79 -22.48 2.34
N ALA A 64 -9.22 -22.90 3.47
CA ALA A 64 -7.93 -22.42 3.94
C ALA A 64 -6.85 -23.51 3.81
N PRO A 65 -5.60 -23.15 3.48
CA PRO A 65 -4.49 -24.09 3.51
C PRO A 65 -4.22 -24.57 4.95
N ALA A 66 -3.76 -25.81 5.10
CA ALA A 66 -3.47 -26.40 6.41
C ALA A 66 -2.29 -25.73 7.14
N SER A 67 -1.39 -25.08 6.39
CA SER A 67 -0.30 -24.26 6.92
C SER A 67 0.05 -23.15 5.91
N ALA A 68 0.62 -22.06 6.41
CA ALA A 68 1.10 -20.93 5.61
C ALA A 68 2.60 -21.07 5.27
N GLY A 69 3.10 -22.30 5.12
CA GLY A 69 4.54 -22.63 5.08
C GLY A 69 5.30 -22.13 3.85
N ASP A 70 4.62 -21.62 2.83
CA ASP A 70 5.22 -21.03 1.62
C ASP A 70 5.38 -19.50 1.70
N LEU A 71 5.14 -18.89 2.87
CA LEU A 71 5.41 -17.47 3.09
C LEU A 71 6.92 -17.22 3.13
N GLY A 72 7.43 -16.51 2.12
CA GLY A 72 8.81 -16.03 2.14
C GLY A 72 9.06 -15.14 3.35
N GLU A 73 10.21 -15.31 4.00
CA GLU A 73 10.60 -14.48 5.14
C GLU A 73 11.12 -13.12 4.66
N ARG A 74 10.57 -12.03 5.22
CA ARG A 74 11.06 -10.67 4.99
C ARG A 74 11.56 -10.10 6.32
N MET A 75 12.77 -9.55 6.30
CA MET A 75 13.29 -8.79 7.43
C MET A 75 12.77 -7.35 7.36
N ILE A 76 11.95 -6.95 8.33
CA ILE A 76 11.49 -5.58 8.49
C ILE A 76 12.38 -4.90 9.53
N LEU A 77 12.94 -3.74 9.17
CA LEU A 77 13.76 -2.93 10.05
C LEU A 77 13.14 -1.54 10.17
N MET A 78 13.15 -1.00 11.38
CA MET A 78 12.74 0.37 11.70
C MET A 78 13.98 1.09 12.26
N PRO A 79 14.83 1.69 11.40
CA PRO A 79 16.12 2.21 11.83
C PRO A 79 16.04 3.22 12.97
N GLN A 80 15.02 4.08 12.97
CA GLN A 80 14.83 5.11 13.99
C GLN A 80 14.43 4.57 15.37
N GLU A 81 13.84 3.37 15.44
CA GLU A 81 13.57 2.69 16.72
C GLU A 81 14.85 2.08 17.31
N LEU A 82 15.84 1.77 16.46
CA LEU A 82 17.13 1.21 16.86
C LEU A 82 18.14 2.31 17.19
N ASP A 83 18.15 3.37 16.40
CA ASP A 83 18.99 4.55 16.53
C ASP A 83 18.15 5.81 16.22
N PRO A 84 17.70 6.55 17.25
CA PRO A 84 16.90 7.76 17.07
C PRO A 84 17.59 8.85 16.25
N GLU A 85 18.92 8.86 16.19
CA GLU A 85 19.70 9.82 15.41
C GLU A 85 19.81 9.42 13.93
N PHE A 86 19.31 8.23 13.55
CA PHE A 86 19.32 7.76 12.18
C PHE A 86 18.53 8.71 11.28
N SER A 87 19.23 9.35 10.35
CA SER A 87 18.67 10.39 9.50
C SER A 87 18.33 9.87 8.10
N LEU A 88 17.54 10.67 7.37
CA LEU A 88 17.29 10.43 5.94
C LEU A 88 18.60 10.43 5.12
N THR A 89 19.62 11.16 5.56
CA THR A 89 20.93 11.17 4.88
C THR A 89 21.62 9.82 5.01
N ASP A 90 21.53 9.19 6.18
CA ASP A 90 22.11 7.87 6.43
C ASP A 90 21.38 6.80 5.61
N LEU A 91 20.04 6.88 5.56
CA LEU A 91 19.23 6.01 4.70
C LEU A 91 19.67 6.13 3.23
N LYS A 92 19.83 7.35 2.72
CA LYS A 92 20.27 7.60 1.35
C LYS A 92 21.64 7.00 1.06
N ALA A 93 22.60 7.20 1.97
CA ALA A 93 23.94 6.65 1.84
C ALA A 93 23.91 5.11 1.82
N MET A 94 23.13 4.50 2.70
CA MET A 94 22.94 3.05 2.78
C MET A 94 22.31 2.51 1.49
N MET A 95 21.20 3.10 1.03
CA MET A 95 20.52 2.68 -0.20
C MET A 95 21.42 2.82 -1.43
N GLN A 96 22.20 3.89 -1.53
CA GLN A 96 23.16 4.08 -2.61
C GLN A 96 24.30 3.05 -2.57
N ALA A 97 24.75 2.64 -1.38
CA ALA A 97 25.76 1.60 -1.24
C ALA A 97 25.24 0.23 -1.70
N PHE A 98 24.00 -0.12 -1.34
CA PHE A 98 23.33 -1.35 -1.81
C PHE A 98 23.12 -1.33 -3.32
N ALA A 99 22.66 -0.20 -3.85
CA ALA A 99 22.39 0.03 -5.26
C ALA A 99 23.59 -0.28 -6.17
N LYS A 100 24.83 -0.18 -5.69
CA LYS A 100 26.03 -0.52 -6.48
C LYS A 100 26.15 -2.01 -6.82
N ARG A 101 25.49 -2.89 -6.08
CA ARG A 101 25.60 -4.36 -6.23
C ARG A 101 24.27 -5.02 -6.54
N ARG A 102 23.17 -4.51 -5.98
CA ARG A 102 21.83 -5.06 -6.12
C ARG A 102 20.84 -3.94 -6.33
N ASN A 103 19.72 -4.23 -6.99
CA ASN A 103 18.64 -3.27 -7.13
C ASN A 103 18.07 -2.92 -5.74
N ALA A 104 17.97 -1.62 -5.50
CA ALA A 104 17.40 -1.05 -4.30
C ALA A 104 16.23 -0.14 -4.70
N VAL A 105 15.09 -0.28 -4.03
CA VAL A 105 13.88 0.47 -4.34
C VAL A 105 13.49 1.33 -3.14
N VAL A 106 13.05 2.56 -3.41
CA VAL A 106 12.52 3.48 -2.41
C VAL A 106 11.12 3.88 -2.83
N ILE A 107 10.13 3.71 -1.97
CA ILE A 107 8.79 4.25 -2.19
C ILE A 107 8.67 5.55 -1.37
N VAL A 108 8.19 6.61 -2.03
CA VAL A 108 7.93 7.91 -1.42
C VAL A 108 6.47 8.34 -1.67
N PRO A 109 5.85 9.12 -0.76
CA PRO A 109 4.42 9.44 -0.86
C PRO A 109 4.08 10.43 -1.98
N SER A 110 5.05 11.21 -2.47
CA SER A 110 4.77 12.27 -3.44
C SER A 110 5.95 12.60 -4.36
N ALA A 111 5.63 13.27 -5.48
CA ALA A 111 6.63 13.78 -6.40
C ALA A 111 7.54 14.83 -5.75
N GLU A 112 7.05 15.53 -4.72
CA GLU A 112 7.83 16.49 -3.94
C GLU A 112 8.89 15.75 -3.10
N ALA A 113 8.48 14.71 -2.37
CA ALA A 113 9.39 13.87 -1.61
C ALA A 113 10.46 13.22 -2.52
N ALA A 114 10.07 12.82 -3.73
CA ALA A 114 10.98 12.26 -4.72
C ALA A 114 12.11 13.23 -5.13
N LYS A 115 11.92 14.55 -5.03
CA LYS A 115 12.97 15.54 -5.35
C LYS A 115 14.21 15.37 -4.47
N GLN A 116 14.02 14.93 -3.23
CA GLN A 116 15.11 14.69 -2.29
C GLN A 116 16.05 13.55 -2.73
N TRP A 117 15.64 12.74 -3.71
CA TRP A 117 16.37 11.58 -4.22
C TRP A 117 16.99 11.81 -5.61
N LYS A 118 16.66 12.90 -6.31
CA LYS A 118 17.13 13.17 -7.69
C LYS A 118 18.65 13.18 -7.85
N GLY A 119 19.41 13.49 -6.80
CA GLY A 119 20.88 13.53 -6.84
C GLY A 119 21.55 12.17 -6.72
N ILE A 120 20.81 11.11 -6.38
CA ILE A 120 21.36 9.77 -6.10
C ILE A 120 20.61 8.63 -6.78
N ALA A 121 19.35 8.86 -7.18
CA ALA A 121 18.52 7.84 -7.82
C ALA A 121 18.87 7.70 -9.30
N ASP A 122 19.01 6.45 -9.76
CA ASP A 122 19.22 6.11 -11.16
C ASP A 122 17.93 6.21 -11.98
N ALA A 123 16.77 6.06 -11.32
CA ALA A 123 15.47 6.33 -11.91
C ALA A 123 14.46 6.83 -10.87
N VAL A 124 13.59 7.76 -11.28
CA VAL A 124 12.38 8.16 -10.54
C VAL A 124 11.18 7.84 -11.41
N LEU A 125 10.29 6.99 -10.92
CA LEU A 125 9.15 6.45 -11.68
C LEU A 125 7.83 6.89 -11.06
N GLN A 126 6.92 7.36 -11.91
CA GLN A 126 5.58 7.78 -11.52
C GLN A 126 4.60 7.52 -12.68
N GLY A 127 3.34 7.21 -12.34
CA GLY A 127 2.27 7.02 -13.32
C GLY A 127 2.61 5.93 -14.34
N SER A 128 2.48 6.24 -15.63
CA SER A 128 2.70 5.28 -16.72
C SER A 128 4.15 4.79 -16.86
N ALA A 129 5.13 5.50 -16.29
CA ALA A 129 6.54 5.10 -16.34
C ALA A 129 6.87 3.91 -15.41
N VAL A 130 6.03 3.65 -14.40
CA VAL A 130 6.26 2.61 -13.39
C VAL A 130 6.38 1.23 -14.03
N GLU A 131 5.43 0.85 -14.89
CA GLU A 131 5.41 -0.46 -15.55
C GLU A 131 6.69 -0.74 -16.36
N ALA A 132 7.15 0.25 -17.11
CA ALA A 132 8.38 0.11 -17.89
C ALA A 132 9.62 -0.01 -16.99
N GLY A 133 9.67 0.73 -15.89
CA GLY A 133 10.78 0.64 -14.94
C GLY A 133 10.79 -0.65 -14.12
N LEU A 134 9.63 -1.17 -13.73
CA LEU A 134 9.53 -2.49 -13.08
C LEU A 134 10.01 -3.61 -13.99
N ARG A 135 9.69 -3.56 -15.30
CA ARG A 135 10.26 -4.50 -16.28
C ARG A 135 11.79 -4.45 -16.31
N ARG A 136 12.37 -3.26 -16.34
CA ARG A 136 13.84 -3.09 -16.31
C ARG A 136 14.48 -3.67 -15.05
N LEU A 137 13.83 -3.51 -13.89
CA LEU A 137 14.30 -4.09 -12.63
C LEU A 137 14.28 -5.63 -12.67
N ARG A 138 13.29 -6.23 -13.33
CA ARG A 138 13.22 -7.70 -13.50
C ARG A 138 14.22 -8.23 -14.52
N GLU A 139 14.54 -7.44 -15.54
CA GLU A 139 15.46 -7.83 -16.62
C GLU A 139 16.94 -7.71 -16.24
N GLY A 140 17.28 -6.88 -15.24
CA GLY A 140 18.66 -6.77 -14.78
C GLY A 140 18.90 -5.69 -13.72
N HIS A 141 20.17 -5.37 -13.55
CA HIS A 141 20.61 -4.37 -12.58
C HIS A 141 20.39 -2.95 -13.12
N VAL A 142 19.63 -2.14 -12.38
CA VAL A 142 19.37 -0.72 -12.64
C VAL A 142 20.06 0.17 -11.60
N GLY A 143 20.10 -0.25 -10.32
CA GLY A 143 20.64 0.53 -9.22
C GLY A 143 19.56 1.00 -8.25
N LEU A 144 19.52 2.30 -7.93
CA LEU A 144 18.57 2.91 -7.02
C LEU A 144 17.35 3.46 -7.78
N VAL A 145 16.18 2.86 -7.56
CA VAL A 145 14.93 3.28 -8.19
C VAL A 145 13.96 3.84 -7.16
N VAL A 146 13.41 5.03 -7.44
CA VAL A 146 12.41 5.67 -6.59
C VAL A 146 11.04 5.54 -7.25
N LEU A 147 10.07 5.02 -6.51
CA LEU A 147 8.67 4.89 -6.91
C LEU A 147 7.84 5.94 -6.16
N VAL A 148 7.04 6.70 -6.91
CA VAL A 148 6.18 7.74 -6.33
C VAL A 148 4.77 7.22 -6.15
N ASN A 149 4.28 7.27 -4.90
CA ASN A 149 2.93 6.87 -4.47
C ASN A 149 2.50 5.52 -5.06
N ARG A 150 3.37 4.51 -4.95
CA ARG A 150 3.08 3.16 -5.42
C ARG A 150 3.38 2.19 -4.28
N TYR A 151 2.34 1.87 -3.53
CA TYR A 151 2.40 0.93 -2.39
C TYR A 151 1.81 -0.43 -2.78
N ASP A 152 0.74 -0.42 -3.57
CA ASP A 152 0.08 -1.65 -4.03
C ASP A 152 0.54 -2.11 -5.42
N GLY A 153 0.49 -3.44 -5.62
CA GLY A 153 0.64 -4.07 -6.92
C GLY A 153 2.03 -3.91 -7.54
N ILE A 154 3.07 -3.82 -6.70
CA ILE A 154 4.46 -3.91 -7.13
C ILE A 154 4.96 -5.33 -6.87
N ASP A 155 5.23 -6.05 -7.95
CA ASP A 155 5.87 -7.36 -7.88
C ASP A 155 7.35 -7.25 -8.26
N LEU A 156 8.22 -7.37 -7.25
CA LEU A 156 9.68 -7.29 -7.38
C LEU A 156 10.33 -8.57 -6.81
N PRO A 157 10.33 -9.68 -7.58
CA PRO A 157 10.87 -10.94 -7.12
C PRO A 157 12.41 -10.97 -7.16
N ASP A 158 13.01 -11.75 -6.26
CA ASP A 158 14.42 -12.11 -6.27
C ASP A 158 15.41 -10.92 -6.43
N ASP A 159 16.14 -10.89 -7.53
CA ASP A 159 17.15 -9.88 -7.84
C ASP A 159 16.56 -8.58 -8.39
N ALA A 160 15.24 -8.54 -8.64
CA ALA A 160 14.55 -7.32 -9.05
C ALA A 160 14.59 -6.27 -7.93
N CYS A 161 14.54 -6.69 -6.66
CA CYS A 161 14.73 -5.81 -5.51
C CYS A 161 15.20 -6.61 -4.29
N ARG A 162 16.39 -6.30 -3.78
CA ARG A 162 16.91 -6.93 -2.55
C ARG A 162 16.70 -6.09 -1.29
N VAL A 163 16.49 -4.79 -1.46
CA VAL A 163 16.22 -3.86 -0.36
C VAL A 163 15.14 -2.88 -0.81
N LEU A 164 14.04 -2.84 -0.06
CA LEU A 164 12.96 -1.88 -0.23
C LEU A 164 12.95 -0.95 0.98
N ALA A 165 13.01 0.36 0.74
CA ALA A 165 12.79 1.37 1.77
C ALA A 165 11.44 2.05 1.54
N LEU A 166 10.62 2.09 2.59
CA LEU A 166 9.42 2.91 2.62
C LEU A 166 9.76 4.19 3.37
N VAL A 167 9.67 5.33 2.69
CA VAL A 167 10.01 6.64 3.26
C VAL A 167 8.73 7.43 3.35
N ASP A 168 8.28 7.59 4.59
CA ASP A 168 6.98 8.13 4.94
C ASP A 168 5.81 7.30 4.37
N LEU A 169 4.72 7.29 5.12
CA LEU A 169 3.46 6.69 4.67
C LEU A 169 2.61 7.77 3.98
N PRO A 170 1.73 7.38 3.05
CA PRO A 170 0.83 8.34 2.43
C PRO A 170 -0.08 8.92 3.51
N GLU A 171 -0.19 10.25 3.55
CA GLU A 171 -1.24 10.91 4.31
C GLU A 171 -2.60 10.59 3.66
N SER A 172 -3.59 10.29 4.49
CA SER A 172 -4.99 9.98 4.14
C SER A 172 -5.50 10.69 2.88
N GLU A 173 -6.04 9.92 1.93
CA GLU A 173 -6.35 10.40 0.58
C GLU A 173 -7.70 11.13 0.50
N SER A 174 -8.63 10.86 1.42
CA SER A 174 -9.98 11.46 1.43
C SER A 174 -10.26 12.33 2.67
N LEU A 175 -11.17 13.30 2.55
CA LEU A 175 -11.66 14.10 3.67
C LEU A 175 -12.33 13.23 4.74
N VAL A 176 -13.05 12.20 4.30
CA VAL A 176 -13.67 11.22 5.22
C VAL A 176 -12.60 10.50 6.04
N GLU A 177 -11.55 10.01 5.39
CA GLU A 177 -10.44 9.32 6.03
C GLU A 177 -9.65 10.26 6.95
N ARG A 178 -9.41 11.51 6.54
CA ARG A 178 -8.77 12.54 7.37
C ARG A 178 -9.52 12.79 8.68
N VAL A 179 -10.85 12.88 8.62
CA VAL A 179 -11.67 13.08 9.83
C VAL A 179 -11.68 11.83 10.70
N GLU A 180 -11.68 10.63 10.12
CA GLU A 180 -11.58 9.37 10.88
C GLU A 180 -10.25 9.27 11.61
N THR A 181 -9.13 9.52 10.93
CA THR A 181 -7.79 9.49 11.55
C THR A 181 -7.66 10.54 12.64
N THR A 182 -8.21 11.75 12.45
CA THR A 182 -8.18 12.81 13.46
C THR A 182 -9.09 12.49 14.66
N GLY A 183 -10.26 11.88 14.41
CA GLY A 183 -11.28 11.62 15.43
C GLY A 183 -11.05 10.35 16.26
N LEU A 184 -10.37 9.35 15.71
CA LEU A 184 -10.13 8.05 16.37
C LEU A 184 -8.79 7.97 17.10
N GLY A 185 -7.91 8.97 16.94
CA GLY A 185 -6.52 8.90 17.40
C GLY A 185 -5.70 7.86 16.61
N GLU A 186 -4.39 7.86 16.81
CA GLU A 186 -3.44 7.03 16.03
C GLU A 186 -3.57 5.50 16.28
N GLU A 187 -4.37 5.06 17.26
CA GLU A 187 -4.22 3.71 17.83
C GLU A 187 -5.13 2.60 17.25
N GLY A 188 -5.98 2.87 16.26
CA GLY A 188 -7.05 1.92 15.90
C GLY A 188 -7.03 1.38 14.47
N ALA A 189 -7.65 2.15 13.59
CA ALA A 189 -8.03 1.71 12.23
C ALA A 189 -7.11 2.27 11.14
N GLY A 190 -6.64 3.51 11.29
CA GLY A 190 -5.72 4.14 10.34
C GLY A 190 -4.37 3.41 10.25
N LEU A 191 -3.77 3.12 11.40
CA LEU A 191 -2.50 2.38 11.49
C LEU A 191 -2.63 0.96 10.92
N ARG A 192 -3.73 0.25 11.21
CA ARG A 192 -3.97 -1.09 10.65
C ARG A 192 -4.08 -1.08 9.13
N ARG A 193 -4.82 -0.12 8.56
CA ARG A 193 -4.90 0.03 7.09
C ARG A 193 -3.54 0.39 6.48
N GLN A 194 -2.75 1.22 7.17
CA GLN A 194 -1.40 1.53 6.74
C GLN A 194 -0.48 0.30 6.79
N MET A 195 -0.57 -0.53 7.84
CA MET A 195 0.17 -1.79 7.94
C MET A 195 -0.23 -2.79 6.86
N GLN A 196 -1.53 -2.92 6.55
CA GLN A 196 -2.01 -3.77 5.45
C GLN A 196 -1.45 -3.39 4.07
N ARG A 197 -1.06 -2.12 3.87
CA ARG A 197 -0.40 -1.68 2.62
C ARG A 197 1.09 -2.04 2.57
N ILE A 198 1.67 -2.45 3.69
CA ILE A 198 3.08 -2.83 3.81
C ILE A 198 3.27 -4.36 3.68
N GLU A 199 2.23 -5.15 3.99
CA GLU A 199 2.20 -6.62 3.86
C GLU A 199 2.20 -7.10 2.39
#